data_AF-A0A9E5Y4B3-F1
#
_entry.id   AF-A0A9E5Y4B3-F1
#
_cell.length_a   1.000
_cell.length_b   1.000
_cell.length_c   1.000
_cell.angle_alpha   90.00
_cell.angle_beta   90.00
_cell.angle_gamma   90.00
#
_symmetry.space_group_name_H-M   'P 1'
#
loop_
_entity.id
_entity.type
_entity.pdbx_description
1 polymer ?
#
loop_
_entity_poly.entity_id
_entity_poly.type
_entity_poly.pdbx_seq_one_letter_code
_entity_poly.pdbx_strand_id
1 'polypeptide(L)'
;MLMGNRDELLVNCRLAQEVLCNCTEIDAELEELRREIEVVSELTRKAIYENARFAVNQDGFNERHKGYMERHRKATERIAQLEALRIKHREKHNTLESFIRDIETRPLLVEEFDEKLWTSVIDTVTVLTDGRLEFCFKDGTRMEA
;
A
#
# COMPACT_ATOMS: atom_id res chain seq x y z
N MET A 1 13.24 -24.66 -15.45
CA MET A 1 13.79 -23.34 -15.06
C MET A 1 12.72 -22.39 -14.49
N LEU A 2 11.56 -22.88 -14.03
CA LEU A 2 10.46 -22.05 -13.49
C LEU A 2 10.59 -21.67 -12.00
N MET A 3 11.42 -22.40 -11.23
CA MET A 3 11.58 -22.10 -9.80
C MET A 3 12.32 -20.78 -9.53
N GLY A 4 13.32 -20.42 -10.36
CA GLY A 4 14.08 -19.18 -10.18
C GLY A 4 13.24 -17.90 -10.35
N ASN A 5 12.29 -17.90 -11.29
CA ASN A 5 11.44 -16.74 -11.56
C ASN A 5 10.39 -16.53 -10.45
N ARG A 6 9.84 -17.62 -9.90
CA ARG A 6 8.84 -17.52 -8.82
C ARG A 6 9.43 -16.95 -7.53
N ASP A 7 10.56 -17.49 -7.08
CA ASP A 7 11.15 -17.04 -5.81
C ASP A 7 11.61 -15.57 -5.92
N GLU A 8 12.22 -15.20 -7.04
CA GLU A 8 12.59 -13.81 -7.33
C GLU A 8 11.36 -12.88 -7.38
N LEU A 9 10.28 -13.30 -8.04
CA LEU A 9 9.02 -12.55 -8.09
C LEU A 9 8.43 -12.35 -6.68
N LEU A 10 8.43 -13.38 -5.84
CA LEU A 10 7.93 -13.29 -4.46
C LEU A 10 8.77 -12.32 -3.63
N VAL A 11 10.11 -12.38 -3.73
CA VAL A 11 11.00 -11.42 -3.05
C VAL A 11 10.71 -10.00 -3.51
N ASN A 12 10.59 -9.77 -4.82
CA ASN A 12 10.29 -8.45 -5.37
C ASN A 12 8.92 -7.92 -4.92
N CYS A 13 7.89 -8.77 -4.88
CA CYS A 13 6.57 -8.39 -4.39
C CYS A 13 6.59 -8.02 -2.91
N ARG A 14 7.31 -8.79 -2.06
CA ARG A 14 7.46 -8.48 -0.63
C ARG A 14 8.21 -7.16 -0.40
N LEU A 15 9.27 -6.92 -1.16
CA LEU A 15 9.99 -5.64 -1.11
C LEU A 15 9.09 -4.46 -1.51
N ALA A 16 8.32 -4.62 -2.59
CA ALA A 16 7.36 -3.61 -3.02
C ALA A 16 6.28 -3.36 -1.96
N GLN A 17 5.80 -4.41 -1.28
CA GLN A 17 4.82 -4.32 -0.20
C GLN A 17 5.40 -3.55 1.00
N GLU A 18 6.62 -3.83 1.42
CA GLU A 18 7.30 -3.08 2.50
C GLU A 18 7.44 -1.60 2.16
N VAL A 19 7.93 -1.27 0.96
CA VAL A 19 8.21 0.12 0.59
C VAL A 19 6.92 0.91 0.32
N LEU A 20 5.99 0.34 -0.45
CA LEU A 20 4.82 1.08 -0.94
C LEU A 20 3.66 1.11 0.05
N CYS A 21 3.63 0.20 1.03
CA CYS A 21 2.52 0.09 1.97
C CYS A 21 2.90 0.47 3.41
N ASN A 22 4.14 0.91 3.65
CA ASN A 22 4.57 1.41 4.95
C ASN A 22 3.68 2.60 5.38
N CYS A 23 3.12 2.50 6.60
CA CYS A 23 2.29 3.53 7.21
C CYS A 23 2.93 4.15 8.46
N THR A 24 4.16 3.77 8.84
CA THR A 24 4.81 4.19 10.09
C THR A 24 4.93 5.72 10.20
N GLU A 25 5.34 6.40 9.12
CA GLU A 25 5.42 7.88 9.11
C GLU A 25 4.03 8.52 9.19
N ILE A 26 3.04 7.95 8.49
CA ILE A 26 1.66 8.42 8.51
C ILE A 26 1.08 8.30 9.93
N ASP A 27 1.28 7.16 10.57
CA ASP A 27 0.80 6.91 11.93
C ASP A 27 1.50 7.83 12.95
N ALA A 28 2.81 8.07 12.80
CA ALA A 28 3.54 9.02 13.65
C ALA A 28 3.02 10.47 13.49
N GLU A 29 2.78 10.91 12.25
CA GLU A 29 2.22 12.25 11.99
C GLU A 29 0.78 12.37 12.52
N LEU A 30 -0.05 11.33 12.38
CA LEU A 30 -1.40 11.30 12.94
C LEU A 30 -1.40 11.45 14.46
N GLU A 31 -0.51 10.76 15.17
CA GLU A 31 -0.41 10.88 16.62
C GLU A 31 0.04 12.28 17.05
N GLU A 32 0.96 12.91 16.32
CA GLU A 32 1.35 14.29 16.61
C GLU A 32 0.21 15.29 16.41
N LEU A 33 -0.54 15.17 15.31
CA LEU A 33 -1.68 16.05 15.02
C LEU A 33 -2.80 15.88 16.04
N ARG A 34 -3.04 14.66 16.52
CA ARG A 34 -4.01 14.38 17.59
C ARG A 34 -3.60 15.05 18.89
N ARG A 35 -2.32 14.97 19.26
CA ARG A 35 -1.78 15.70 20.42
C ARG A 35 -1.91 17.22 20.25
N GLU A 36 -1.65 17.74 19.05
CA GLU A 36 -1.83 19.18 18.79
C GLU A 36 -3.29 19.61 18.99
N ILE A 37 -4.25 18.83 18.49
CA ILE A 37 -5.69 19.11 18.69
C ILE A 37 -6.05 19.15 20.18
N GLU A 38 -5.55 18.21 20.98
CA GLU A 38 -5.78 18.19 22.43
C GLU A 38 -5.22 19.45 23.10
N VAL A 39 -3.97 19.81 22.79
CA VAL A 39 -3.32 21.02 23.32
C VAL A 39 -4.10 22.28 22.94
N VAL A 40 -4.50 22.41 21.67
CA VAL A 40 -5.24 23.58 21.18
C VAL A 40 -6.63 23.67 21.82
N SER A 41 -7.28 22.52 22.04
CA SER A 41 -8.58 22.46 22.73
C SER A 41 -8.47 22.94 24.18
N GLU A 42 -7.42 22.51 24.90
CA GLU A 42 -7.19 22.94 26.28
C GLU A 42 -6.81 24.43 26.37
N LEU A 43 -6.00 24.94 25.44
CA LEU A 43 -5.70 26.37 25.34
C LEU A 43 -6.96 27.21 25.08
N THR A 44 -7.84 26.72 24.22
CA THR A 44 -9.13 27.37 23.92
C THR A 44 -10.02 27.40 25.16
N ARG A 45 -10.15 26.28 25.87
CA ARG A 45 -10.93 26.18 27.12
C ARG A 45 -10.41 27.13 28.20
N LYS A 46 -9.08 27.18 28.37
CA LYS A 46 -8.42 28.08 29.32
C LYS A 46 -8.66 29.55 28.97
N ALA A 47 -8.53 29.92 27.69
CA ALA A 47 -8.78 31.28 27.24
C ALA A 47 -10.24 31.71 27.49
N ILE A 48 -11.22 30.83 27.23
CA ILE A 48 -12.64 31.09 27.51
C ILE A 48 -12.86 31.32 29.01
N TYR A 49 -12.28 30.46 29.85
CA TYR A 49 -12.39 30.59 31.31
C TYR A 49 -11.79 31.90 31.83
N GLU A 50 -10.61 32.28 31.35
CA GLU A 50 -9.95 33.53 31.72
C GLU A 50 -10.76 34.75 31.30
N ASN A 51 -11.31 34.74 30.08
CA ASN A 51 -12.18 35.82 29.58
C ASN A 51 -13.49 35.95 30.35
N ALA A 52 -14.05 34.84 30.85
CA ALA A 52 -15.25 34.86 31.67
C ALA A 52 -14.99 35.39 33.10
N ARG A 53 -13.77 35.20 33.63
CA ARG A 53 -13.42 35.53 35.02
C ARG A 53 -12.81 36.92 35.16
N PHE A 54 -12.02 37.34 34.18
CA PHE A 54 -11.38 38.65 34.14
C PHE A 54 -11.78 39.30 32.82
N ALA A 55 -12.21 40.57 32.84
CA ALA A 55 -12.49 41.28 31.60
C ALA A 55 -11.16 41.45 30.82
N VAL A 56 -10.93 40.57 29.85
CA VAL A 56 -9.76 40.62 28.97
C VAL A 56 -10.06 41.58 27.82
N ASN A 57 -9.03 42.22 27.26
CA ASN A 57 -9.18 42.97 26.02
C ASN A 57 -9.81 42.08 24.93
N GLN A 58 -10.99 42.48 24.45
CA GLN A 58 -11.81 41.72 23.51
C GLN A 58 -11.08 41.46 22.18
N ASP A 59 -10.29 42.42 21.70
CA ASP A 59 -9.54 42.28 20.44
C ASP A 59 -8.45 41.21 20.57
N GLY A 60 -7.69 41.26 21.67
CA GLY A 60 -6.65 40.27 21.96
C GLY A 60 -7.19 38.87 22.31
N PHE A 61 -8.43 38.76 22.82
CA PHE A 61 -9.11 37.47 22.98
C PHE A 61 -9.55 36.90 21.62
N ASN A 62 -10.21 37.73 20.81
CA ASN A 62 -10.71 37.33 19.49
C ASN A 62 -9.58 36.87 18.56
N GLU A 63 -8.44 37.58 18.55
CA GLU A 63 -7.28 37.21 17.76
C GLU A 63 -6.69 35.84 18.17
N ARG A 64 -6.50 35.63 19.48
CA ARG A 64 -6.01 34.34 20.01
C ARG A 64 -6.98 33.19 19.72
N HIS A 65 -8.26 33.40 19.95
CA HIS A 65 -9.30 32.40 19.68
C HIS A 65 -9.34 32.03 18.19
N LYS A 66 -9.24 33.02 17.29
CA LYS A 66 -9.16 32.77 15.84
C LYS A 66 -7.92 31.95 15.48
N GLY A 67 -6.78 32.23 16.11
CA GLY A 67 -5.56 31.45 15.95
C GLY A 67 -5.72 29.98 16.36
N TYR A 68 -6.36 29.71 17.50
CA TYR A 68 -6.63 28.34 17.96
C TYR A 68 -7.59 27.60 17.03
N MET A 69 -8.68 28.25 16.62
CA MET A 69 -9.63 27.65 15.67
C MET A 69 -8.97 27.29 14.34
N GLU A 70 -8.08 28.15 13.83
CA GLU A 70 -7.39 27.90 12.58
C GLU A 70 -6.37 26.75 12.70
N ARG A 71 -5.63 26.65 13.81
CA ARG A 71 -4.74 25.52 14.08
C ARG A 71 -5.52 24.20 14.17
N HIS A 72 -6.61 24.20 14.93
CA HIS A 72 -7.48 23.04 15.04
C HIS A 72 -8.01 22.61 13.67
N ARG A 73 -8.54 23.56 12.88
CA ARG A 73 -9.04 23.29 11.52
C ARG A 73 -7.97 22.64 10.63
N LYS A 74 -6.77 23.22 10.57
CA LYS A 74 -5.65 22.68 9.77
C LYS A 74 -5.25 21.27 10.21
N ALA A 75 -5.16 21.04 11.52
CA ALA A 75 -4.81 19.73 12.05
C ALA A 75 -5.88 18.68 11.70
N THR A 76 -7.17 19.01 11.85
CA THR A 76 -8.28 18.13 11.48
C THR A 76 -8.28 17.81 9.97
N GLU A 77 -8.06 18.81 9.11
CA GLU A 77 -7.98 18.60 7.66
C GLU A 77 -6.80 17.68 7.29
N ARG A 78 -5.64 17.88 7.93
CA ARG A 78 -4.47 17.05 7.70
C ARG A 78 -4.69 15.61 8.16
N ILE A 79 -5.31 15.40 9.33
CA ILE A 79 -5.69 14.07 9.81
C ILE A 79 -6.58 13.35 8.79
N ALA A 80 -7.63 14.02 8.28
CA ALA A 80 -8.52 13.42 7.30
C ALA A 80 -7.79 12.99 6.01
N GLN A 81 -6.83 13.80 5.54
CA GLN A 81 -5.99 13.46 4.39
C GLN A 81 -5.08 12.25 4.66
N LEU A 82 -4.44 12.21 5.82
CA LEU A 82 -3.55 11.12 6.22
C LEU A 82 -4.30 9.81 6.44
N GLU A 83 -5.50 9.85 7.04
CA GLU A 83 -6.34 8.67 7.20
C GLU A 83 -6.78 8.10 5.85
N ALA A 84 -7.16 8.96 4.89
CA ALA A 84 -7.48 8.54 3.53
C ALA A 84 -6.26 7.92 2.82
N LEU A 85 -5.07 8.49 3.00
CA LEU A 85 -3.83 7.94 2.45
C LEU A 85 -3.52 6.57 3.08
N ARG A 86 -3.65 6.43 4.39
CA ARG A 86 -3.45 5.17 5.11
C ARG A 86 -4.37 4.06 4.61
N ILE A 87 -5.64 4.38 4.35
CA ILE A 87 -6.59 3.43 3.75
C ILE A 87 -6.09 2.95 2.39
N LYS A 88 -5.67 3.86 1.51
CA LYS A 88 -5.12 3.50 0.18
C LYS A 88 -3.88 2.61 0.27
N HIS A 89 -2.97 2.89 1.21
CA HIS A 89 -1.80 2.05 1.44
C HIS A 89 -2.20 0.64 1.90
N ARG A 90 -3.19 0.53 2.78
CA ARG A 90 -3.73 -0.75 3.26
C ARG A 90 -4.44 -1.54 2.16
N GLU A 91 -5.20 -0.88 1.29
CA GLU A 91 -5.83 -1.52 0.13
C GLU A 91 -4.77 -2.11 -0.81
N LYS A 92 -3.73 -1.34 -1.14
CA LYS A 92 -2.60 -1.84 -1.95
C LYS A 92 -1.89 -3.02 -1.29
N HIS A 93 -1.68 -2.94 0.02
CA HIS A 93 -1.09 -4.03 0.80
C HIS A 93 -1.91 -5.30 0.65
N ASN A 94 -3.23 -5.22 0.85
CA ASN A 94 -4.12 -6.38 0.73
C ASN A 94 -4.14 -6.96 -0.69
N THR A 95 -4.08 -6.11 -1.72
CA THR A 95 -3.98 -6.57 -3.12
C THR A 95 -2.67 -7.33 -3.37
N LEU A 96 -1.53 -6.79 -2.94
CA LEU A 96 -0.24 -7.43 -3.09
C LEU A 96 -0.16 -8.74 -2.29
N GLU A 97 -0.68 -8.74 -1.06
CA GLU A 97 -0.74 -9.92 -0.20
C GLU A 97 -1.54 -11.05 -0.86
N SER A 98 -2.71 -10.73 -1.44
CA SER A 98 -3.50 -11.72 -2.17
C SER A 98 -2.72 -12.28 -3.37
N PHE A 99 -2.05 -11.42 -4.13
CA PHE A 99 -1.27 -11.83 -5.29
C PHE A 99 -0.09 -12.73 -4.91
N ILE A 100 0.64 -12.41 -3.84
CA ILE A 100 1.71 -13.23 -3.27
C ILE A 100 1.17 -14.60 -2.88
N ARG A 101 0.06 -14.65 -2.14
CA ARG A 101 -0.57 -15.91 -1.72
C ARG A 101 -1.02 -16.75 -2.92
N ASP A 102 -1.56 -16.13 -3.96
CA ASP A 102 -1.99 -16.84 -5.17
C ASP A 102 -0.81 -17.47 -5.91
N ILE A 103 0.37 -16.81 -5.92
CA ILE A 103 1.60 -17.40 -6.45
C ILE A 103 2.10 -18.53 -5.55
N GLU A 104 2.07 -18.34 -4.23
CA GLU A 104 2.56 -19.31 -3.25
C GLU A 104 1.77 -20.64 -3.27
N THR A 105 0.46 -20.54 -3.48
CA THR A 105 -0.46 -21.69 -3.47
C THR A 105 -0.54 -22.42 -4.83
N ARG A 106 -0.06 -21.82 -5.91
CA ARG A 106 -0.07 -22.47 -7.24
C ARG A 106 0.90 -23.66 -7.27
N PRO A 107 0.43 -24.83 -7.75
CA PRO A 107 1.30 -25.97 -8.01
C PRO A 107 2.42 -25.59 -8.99
N LEU A 108 3.67 -25.95 -8.65
CA LEU A 108 4.83 -25.75 -9.53
C LEU A 108 4.89 -26.75 -10.68
N LEU A 109 4.21 -27.89 -10.50
CA LEU A 109 4.16 -28.99 -11.45
C LEU A 109 2.72 -29.12 -11.94
N VAL A 110 2.63 -29.30 -13.25
CA VAL A 110 1.37 -29.58 -13.94
C VAL A 110 1.30 -31.10 -14.03
N GLU A 111 0.51 -31.70 -13.13
CA GLU A 111 0.41 -33.17 -13.01
C GLU A 111 -0.42 -33.78 -14.15
N GLU A 112 -1.32 -32.98 -14.75
CA GLU A 112 -2.19 -33.39 -15.86
C GLU A 112 -2.06 -32.43 -17.04
N PHE A 113 -2.22 -32.94 -18.25
CA PHE A 113 -2.20 -32.09 -19.45
C PHE A 113 -3.34 -31.06 -19.41
N ASP A 114 -2.99 -29.78 -19.47
CA ASP A 114 -3.93 -28.66 -19.56
C ASP A 114 -3.80 -28.02 -20.95
N GLU A 115 -4.83 -28.16 -21.78
CA GLU A 115 -4.88 -27.61 -23.14
C GLU A 115 -4.75 -26.08 -23.16
N LYS A 116 -5.35 -25.37 -22.18
CA LYS A 116 -5.27 -23.91 -22.11
C LYS A 116 -3.85 -23.48 -21.76
N LEU A 117 -3.23 -24.15 -20.80
CA LEU A 117 -1.84 -23.90 -20.46
C LEU A 117 -0.97 -24.19 -21.67
N TRP A 118 -1.10 -25.35 -22.30
CA TRP A 118 -0.36 -25.73 -23.50
C TRP A 118 -0.42 -24.66 -24.58
N THR A 119 -1.62 -24.21 -24.94
CA THR A 119 -1.83 -23.19 -25.98
C THR A 119 -1.29 -21.83 -25.55
N SER A 120 -1.10 -21.58 -24.25
CA SER A 120 -0.51 -20.35 -23.72
C SER A 120 1.02 -20.35 -23.77
N VAL A 121 1.68 -21.50 -23.56
CA VAL A 121 3.15 -21.58 -23.46
C VAL A 121 3.83 -22.04 -24.75
N ILE A 122 3.22 -22.95 -25.50
CA ILE A 122 3.79 -23.52 -26.72
C ILE A 122 3.41 -22.65 -27.93
N ASP A 123 4.40 -22.33 -28.75
CA ASP A 123 4.24 -21.68 -30.04
C ASP A 123 4.07 -22.72 -31.15
N THR A 124 5.06 -23.61 -31.29
CA THR A 124 5.06 -24.69 -32.29
C THR A 124 5.74 -25.95 -31.77
N VAL A 125 5.35 -27.11 -32.33
CA VAL A 125 6.03 -28.39 -32.13
C VAL A 125 6.44 -28.94 -33.49
N THR A 126 7.73 -29.18 -33.67
CA THR A 126 8.29 -29.67 -34.93
C THR A 126 8.74 -31.12 -34.77
N VAL A 127 8.25 -32.00 -35.65
CA VAL A 127 8.67 -33.41 -35.70
C VAL A 127 9.87 -33.52 -36.64
N LEU A 128 11.02 -33.96 -36.10
CA LEU A 128 12.25 -34.16 -36.87
C LEU A 128 12.22 -35.50 -37.61
N THR A 129 13.06 -35.63 -38.63
CA THR A 129 13.12 -36.81 -39.51
C THR A 129 13.55 -38.10 -38.81
N ASP A 130 14.19 -37.99 -37.65
CA ASP A 130 14.59 -39.11 -36.78
C ASP A 130 13.54 -39.42 -35.69
N GLY A 131 12.40 -38.73 -35.70
CA GLY A 131 11.31 -38.92 -34.74
C GLY A 131 11.44 -38.12 -33.45
N ARG A 132 12.50 -37.31 -33.29
CA ARG A 132 12.63 -36.37 -32.16
C ARG A 132 11.64 -35.22 -32.27
N LEU A 133 11.26 -34.65 -31.13
CA LEU A 133 10.35 -33.50 -31.07
C LEU A 133 11.10 -32.25 -30.64
N GLU A 134 11.01 -31.17 -31.41
CA GLU A 134 11.47 -29.84 -31.02
C GLU A 134 10.26 -28.98 -30.60
N PHE A 135 10.26 -28.53 -29.35
CA PHE A 135 9.27 -27.63 -28.78
C PHE A 135 9.79 -26.21 -28.83
N CYS A 136 9.03 -25.31 -29.46
CA CYS A 136 9.28 -23.88 -29.46
C CYS A 136 8.24 -23.22 -28.54
N PHE A 137 8.72 -22.57 -27.48
CA PHE A 137 7.88 -21.83 -26.54
C PHE A 137 7.66 -20.41 -27.04
N LYS A 138 6.55 -19.78 -26.65
CA LYS A 138 6.23 -18.41 -27.05
C LYS A 138 7.20 -17.36 -26.52
N ASP A 139 7.98 -17.68 -25.50
CA ASP A 139 9.07 -16.83 -25.00
C ASP A 139 10.37 -16.96 -25.82
N GLY A 140 10.36 -17.80 -26.87
CA GLY A 140 11.51 -18.07 -27.73
C GLY A 140 12.41 -19.22 -27.27
N THR A 141 12.14 -19.82 -26.11
CA THR A 141 12.88 -20.99 -25.61
C THR A 141 12.66 -22.17 -26.55
N ARG A 142 13.71 -22.93 -26.85
CA ARG A 142 13.65 -24.17 -27.63
C ARG A 142 14.11 -25.35 -26.81
N MET A 143 13.39 -26.46 -26.90
CA MET A 143 13.71 -27.71 -26.21
C MET A 143 13.54 -28.91 -27.13
N GLU A 144 14.49 -29.83 -27.11
CA GLU A 144 14.36 -31.15 -27.75
C GLU A 144 13.90 -32.19 -26.73
N ALA A 145 13.04 -33.12 -27.15
CA ALA A 145 12.64 -34.31 -26.40
C ALA A 145 12.95 -35.60 -27.18
#